data_AF-A0A7Y2PJP9-F1
#
_entry.id   AF-A0A7Y2PJP9-F1
#
_cell.length_a   1.000
_cell.length_b   1.000
_cell.length_c   1.000
_cell.angle_alpha   90.00
_cell.angle_beta   90.00
_cell.angle_gamma   90.00
#
_symmetry.space_group_name_H-M   'P 1'
#
loop_
_entity.id
_entity.type
_entity.pdbx_description
1 polymer ?
#
loop_
_entity_poly.entity_id
_entity_poly.type
_entity_poly.pdbx_seq_one_letter_code
_entity_poly.pdbx_strand_id
1 'polypeptide(L)' 'QQQGLHVSVWTVNEPALMRRLADFGVDSLITDFPGLATATLGKS' A
#
# COMPACT_ATOMS: atom_id res chain seq x y z
N GLN A 1 -5.00 -14.01 -1.66
CA GLN A 1 -6.13 -13.71 -2.57
C GLN A 1 -6.56 -15.00 -3.26
N GLN A 2 -7.80 -15.46 -3.06
CA GLN A 2 -8.26 -16.76 -3.59
C GLN A 2 -9.28 -16.64 -4.72
N GLN A 3 -9.85 -15.45 -4.94
CA GLN A 3 -10.87 -15.23 -5.99
C GLN A 3 -10.35 -14.36 -7.15
N GLY A 4 -9.05 -14.03 -7.18
CA GLY A 4 -8.47 -13.15 -8.20
C GLY A 4 -9.02 -11.71 -8.20
N LEU A 5 -9.66 -11.29 -7.10
CA LEU A 5 -10.23 -9.96 -6.96
C LEU A 5 -9.15 -8.97 -6.53
N HIS A 6 -9.11 -7.83 -7.23
CA HIS A 6 -8.25 -6.70 -6.91
C HIS A 6 -8.73 -5.99 -5.65
N VAL A 7 -7.85 -5.87 -4.66
CA VAL A 7 -8.09 -5.22 -3.36
C VAL A 7 -7.30 -3.92 -3.29
N SER A 8 -8.05 -2.81 -3.24
CA SER A 8 -7.51 -1.47 -3.00
C SER A 8 -7.79 -1.01 -1.57
N VAL A 9 -6.84 -0.31 -0.96
CA VAL A 9 -7.00 0.32 0.36
C VAL A 9 -6.93 1.84 0.28
N TRP A 10 -7.79 2.52 1.06
CA TRP A 10 -7.84 3.99 1.16
C TRP A 10 -8.11 4.42 2.63
N THR A 11 -7.81 5.65 3.04
CA THR A 11 -6.64 6.45 2.63
C THR A 11 -5.53 6.14 3.62
N VAL A 12 -4.37 5.70 3.14
CA VAL A 12 -3.28 5.24 4.01
C VAL A 12 -2.18 6.29 4.01
N ASN A 13 -2.03 7.00 5.12
CA ASN A 13 -1.09 8.12 5.24
C ASN A 13 0.12 7.82 6.14
N GLU A 14 0.10 6.72 6.88
CA GLU A 14 1.19 6.34 7.79
C GLU A 14 2.15 5.32 7.16
N PRO A 15 3.48 5.57 7.14
CA PRO A 15 4.46 4.65 6.55
C PRO A 15 4.45 3.23 7.14
N ALA A 16 4.23 3.11 8.44
CA ALA A 16 4.17 1.81 9.10
C ALA A 16 2.96 1.00 8.60
N LEU A 17 1.80 1.65 8.42
CA LEU A 17 0.61 1.03 7.89
C LEU A 17 0.75 0.69 6.40
N MET A 18 1.42 1.55 5.61
CA MET A 18 1.75 1.25 4.21
C MET A 18 2.53 -0.07 4.08
N ARG A 19 3.60 -0.24 4.89
CA ARG A 19 4.41 -1.47 4.88
C ARG A 19 3.58 -2.68 5.27
N ARG A 20 2.81 -2.59 6.35
CA ARG A 20 1.96 -3.69 6.83
C ARG A 20 0.92 -4.12 5.80
N LEU A 21 0.27 -3.18 5.11
CA LEU A 21 -0.72 -3.49 4.09
C LEU A 21 -0.06 -4.08 2.83
N ALA A 22 1.11 -3.58 2.45
CA ALA A 22 1.91 -4.20 1.39
C ALA A 22 2.31 -5.64 1.73
N ASP A 23 2.73 -5.91 2.97
CA ASP A 23 3.05 -7.25 3.47
C ASP A 23 1.81 -8.17 3.47
N PHE A 24 0.61 -7.60 3.64
CA PHE A 24 -0.66 -8.33 3.52
C PHE A 24 -1.09 -8.59 2.07
N GLY A 25 -0.33 -8.09 1.08
CA GLY A 25 -0.56 -8.36 -0.34
C GLY A 25 -1.79 -7.63 -0.90
N VAL A 26 -2.02 -6.38 -0.49
CA VAL A 26 -2.96 -5.49 -1.19
C VAL A 26 -2.41 -5.15 -2.58
N ASP A 27 -3.29 -5.00 -3.56
CA ASP A 27 -2.87 -4.75 -4.94
C ASP A 27 -2.56 -3.27 -5.19
N SER A 28 -3.25 -2.38 -4.47
CA SER A 28 -3.04 -0.94 -4.59
C SER A 28 -3.34 -0.21 -3.29
N LEU A 29 -2.65 0.91 -3.10
CA LEU A 29 -2.76 1.78 -1.94
C LEU A 29 -3.02 3.21 -2.41
N ILE A 30 -4.04 3.84 -1.84
CA ILE A 30 -4.41 5.24 -2.10
C ILE A 30 -3.97 6.07 -0.90
N THR A 31 -3.22 7.15 -1.15
CA THR A 31 -2.62 8.03 -0.14
C THR A 31 -2.68 9.48 -0.59
N ASP A 32 -2.72 10.40 0.36
CA ASP A 32 -2.54 11.83 0.10
C ASP A 32 -1.06 12.19 -0.11
N PHE A 33 -0.14 11.27 0.23
CA PHE A 33 1.31 11.49 0.21
C PHE A 33 2.04 10.52 -0.72
N PRO A 34 1.87 10.61 -2.06
CA PRO A 34 2.45 9.66 -3.00
C PRO A 34 3.98 9.62 -2.96
N GLY A 35 4.65 10.75 -2.71
CA GLY A 35 6.12 10.78 -2.54
C GLY A 35 6.59 9.99 -1.32
N LEU A 36 5.86 10.06 -0.21
CA LEU A 36 6.13 9.29 0.99
C LEU A 36 5.90 7.80 0.74
N ALA A 37 4.84 7.44 0.01
CA ALA A 37 4.59 6.05 -0.38
C ALA A 37 5.72 5.49 -1.24
N THR A 38 6.20 6.23 -2.24
CA THR A 38 7.35 5.81 -3.07
C THR A 38 8.61 5.63 -2.23
N ALA A 39 8.91 6.55 -1.30
CA ALA A 39 10.06 6.41 -0.41
C ALA A 39 9.93 5.25 0.59
N THR A 40 8.70 4.89 0.97
CA THR A 40 8.41 3.83 1.95
C THR A 40 8.41 2.44 1.33
N LEU A 41 7.86 2.31 0.11
CA LEU A 41 7.58 1.04 -0.58
C LEU A 41 8.50 0.76 -1.78
N GLY A 42 9.24 1.78 -2.25
CA GLY A 42 10.20 1.62 -3.34
C GLY A 42 11.28 0.60 -2.99
N LYS A 43 11.57 -0.32 -3.92
CA LYS A 43 12.68 -1.27 -3.79
C LYS A 43 14.01 -0.52 -3.92
N SER A 44 15.02 -0.91 -3.13
CA SER A 44 16.42 -0.64 -3.43
C SER A 44 16.87 -1.39 -4.67
#